data_AF-A0A150PB22-F1
#
_entry.id   AF-A0A150PB22-F1
#
_cell.length_a   1.000
_cell.length_b   1.000
_cell.length_c   1.000
_cell.angle_alpha   90.00
_cell.angle_beta   90.00
_cell.angle_gamma   90.00
#
_symmetry.space_group_name_H-M   'P 1'
#
loop_
_entity.id
_entity.type
_entity.pdbx_description
1 polymer ?
#
loop_
_entity_poly.entity_id
_entity_poly.type
_entity_poly.pdbx_seq_one_letter_code
_entity_poly.pdbx_strand_id
1 'polypeptide(L)' 'GNVLNRGTYLNACGVPSTMDVNVCAAVQNGRAVGVTITTSPSNPGIASCIAGQIRGMSFPSHPRLDVARTTFSSK' A
#
# COMPACT_ATOMS: atom_id res chain seq x y z
N GLY A 1 -1.80 6.78 -13.85
CA GLY A 1 -1.73 5.34 -13.52
C GLY A 1 -1.80 5.22 -12.01
N ASN A 2 -2.92 4.78 -11.47
CA ASN A 2 -3.13 4.73 -10.02
C ASN A 2 -2.95 3.27 -9.56
N VAL A 3 -1.68 2.86 -9.42
CA VAL A 3 -1.26 1.48 -9.09
C VAL A 3 -1.85 1.04 -7.75
N LEU A 4 -1.97 1.97 -6.80
CA LEU A 4 -2.56 1.72 -5.49
C LEU A 4 -4.10 1.66 -5.53
N ASN A 5 -4.75 2.34 -6.47
CA ASN A 5 -6.22 2.48 -6.43
C ASN A 5 -7.01 1.25 -6.88
N ARG A 6 -6.34 0.19 -7.32
CA ARG A 6 -7.02 -1.05 -7.73
C ARG A 6 -7.43 -1.92 -6.54
N GLY A 7 -6.86 -1.69 -5.35
CA GLY A 7 -7.18 -2.47 -4.15
C GLY A 7 -6.95 -3.99 -4.29
N THR A 8 -6.34 -4.45 -5.38
CA THR A 8 -6.14 -5.88 -5.67
C THR A 8 -5.23 -6.54 -4.65
N TYR A 9 -4.23 -5.80 -4.15
CA TYR A 9 -3.36 -6.23 -3.07
C TYR A 9 -4.08 -6.31 -1.71
N LEU A 10 -5.17 -5.58 -1.50
CA LEU A 10 -5.99 -5.69 -0.29
C LEU A 10 -6.76 -7.02 -0.31
N ASN A 11 -7.37 -7.35 -1.45
CA ASN A 11 -8.05 -8.63 -1.65
C ASN A 11 -7.09 -9.82 -1.58
N ALA A 12 -5.89 -9.71 -2.17
CA ALA A 12 -4.86 -10.76 -2.07
C ALA A 12 -4.40 -11.02 -0.63
N CYS A 13 -4.45 -10.01 0.23
CA CYS A 13 -4.10 -10.11 1.65
C CYS A 13 -5.31 -10.39 2.57
N GLY A 14 -6.50 -10.61 2.00
CA GLY A 14 -7.71 -10.89 2.77
C GLY A 14 -8.16 -9.74 3.67
N VAL A 15 -7.88 -8.49 3.26
CA VAL A 15 -8.34 -7.30 3.99
C VAL A 15 -9.87 -7.27 3.96
N PRO A 16 -10.54 -7.31 5.13
CA PRO A 16 -11.98 -7.15 5.15
C PRO A 16 -12.36 -5.72 4.78
N SER A 17 -13.46 -5.55 4.03
CA SER A 17 -13.99 -4.23 3.65
C SER A 17 -14.46 -3.39 4.84
N THR A 18 -14.59 -3.99 6.02
CA THR A 18 -14.89 -3.33 7.31
C THR A 18 -13.66 -2.82 8.05
N MET A 19 -12.49 -2.83 7.41
CA MET A 19 -11.20 -2.45 8.00
C MET A 19 -10.66 -1.17 7.36
N ASP A 20 -10.19 -0.23 8.19
CA ASP A 20 -9.45 0.92 7.68
C ASP A 20 -7.99 0.51 7.44
N VAL A 21 -7.47 0.81 6.25
CA VAL A 21 -6.10 0.55 5.87
C VAL A 21 -5.49 1.83 5.31
N ASN A 22 -4.47 2.34 5.98
CA ASN A 22 -3.69 3.46 5.51
C ASN A 22 -2.34 2.96 5.02
N VAL A 23 -2.07 3.22 3.74
CA VAL A 23 -0.87 2.81 3.02
C VAL A 23 -0.06 4.04 2.70
N CYS A 24 1.22 4.02 3.03
CA CYS A 24 2.18 5.05 2.67
C CYS A 24 3.39 4.37 2.03
N ALA A 25 3.59 4.56 0.73
CA ALA A 25 4.75 4.07 0.00
C ALA A 25 5.63 5.24 -0.45
N ALA A 26 6.87 5.27 0.01
CA ALA A 26 7.91 6.15 -0.49
C ALA A 26 8.60 5.45 -1.68
N VAL A 27 8.48 6.04 -2.85
CA VAL A 27 9.03 5.55 -4.10
C VAL A 27 10.19 6.45 -4.52
N GLN A 28 11.28 5.84 -4.95
CA GLN A 28 12.41 6.52 -5.54
C GLN A 28 12.95 5.69 -6.70
N ASN A 29 13.24 6.32 -7.85
CA ASN A 29 13.72 5.62 -9.05
C ASN A 29 12.80 4.45 -9.49
N GLY A 30 11.49 4.57 -9.30
CA GLY A 30 10.51 3.55 -9.68
C GLY A 30 10.45 2.33 -8.74
N ARG A 31 11.13 2.39 -7.58
CA ARG A 31 11.10 1.36 -6.53
C ARG A 31 10.59 1.92 -5.21
N ALA A 32 9.77 1.15 -4.51
CA ALA A 32 9.38 1.47 -3.14
C ALA A 32 10.57 1.28 -2.19
N VAL A 33 11.14 2.38 -1.71
CA VAL A 33 12.25 2.41 -0.74
C VAL A 33 11.76 2.37 0.71
N GLY A 34 10.53 2.81 0.96
CA GLY A 34 9.87 2.74 2.26
C GLY A 34 8.40 2.41 2.10
N VAL A 35 7.86 1.51 2.93
CA VAL A 35 6.42 1.22 2.94
C VAL A 35 5.96 1.12 4.39
N THR A 36 4.95 1.91 4.73
CA THR A 36 4.29 1.95 6.02
C THR A 36 2.82 1.63 5.82
N ILE A 37 2.32 0.63 6.54
CA ILE A 37 0.91 0.27 6.51
C ILE A 37 0.40 0.28 7.94
N THR A 38 -0.68 1.02 8.16
CA THR A 38 -1.44 0.97 9.41
C THR A 38 -2.83 0.47 9.12
N THR A 39 -3.30 -0.45 9.95
CA THR A 39 -4.61 -1.07 9.84
C THR A 39 -5.40 -0.80 11.12
N SER A 40 -6.72 -0.59 10.99
CA SER A 40 -7.63 -0.44 12.12
C SER A 40 -8.83 -1.36 11.91
N PRO A 41 -9.08 -2.34 12.80
CA PRO A 41 -8.28 -2.70 13.99
C PRO A 41 -6.87 -3.21 13.66
N SER A 42 -5.87 -3.00 14.52
CA SER A 42 -4.47 -3.35 14.21
C SER A 42 -4.27 -4.83 13.85
N ASN A 43 -3.86 -5.10 12.60
CA ASN A 43 -3.50 -6.43 12.12
C ASN A 43 -2.13 -6.40 11.40
N PRO A 44 -1.04 -6.82 12.07
CA PRO A 44 0.31 -6.78 11.50
C PRO A 44 0.52 -7.81 10.38
N GLY A 45 -0.23 -8.92 10.37
CA GLY A 45 -0.15 -9.93 9.31
C GLY A 45 -0.61 -9.38 7.96
N ILE A 46 -1.76 -8.69 7.98
CA ILE A 46 -2.29 -7.98 6.81
C ILE A 46 -1.34 -6.87 6.37
N ALA A 47 -0.85 -6.06 7.32
CA ALA A 47 0.08 -4.97 7.03
C ALA A 47 1.35 -5.47 6.32
N SER A 48 1.94 -6.58 6.80
CA SER A 48 3.13 -7.19 6.21
C SER A 48 2.86 -7.75 4.81
N CYS A 49 1.70 -8.40 4.61
CA CYS A 49 1.28 -8.89 3.29
C CYS A 49 1.18 -7.74 2.27
N ILE A 50 0.51 -6.64 2.65
CA ILE A 50 0.37 -5.46 1.80
C ILE A 50 1.74 -4.84 1.51
N ALA A 51 2.63 -4.74 2.51
CA ALA A 51 4.00 -4.26 2.32
C ALA A 51 4.75 -5.07 1.27
N GLY A 52 4.65 -6.41 1.33
CA GLY A 52 5.28 -7.31 0.37
C GLY A 52 4.77 -7.09 -1.05
N GLN A 53 3.45 -6.99 -1.21
CA GLN A 53 2.82 -6.71 -2.51
C GLN A 53 3.28 -5.37 -3.08
N ILE A 54 3.24 -4.30 -2.29
CA ILE A 54 3.66 -2.96 -2.71
C ILE A 54 5.14 -2.95 -3.09
N ARG A 55 6.02 -3.58 -2.31
CA ARG A 55 7.45 -3.67 -2.66
C ARG A 55 7.71 -4.43 -3.96
N GLY A 56 6.83 -5.36 -4.33
CA GLY A 56 6.88 -6.10 -5.58
C GLY A 56 6.27 -5.36 -6.79
N MET A 57 5.58 -4.24 -6.57
CA MET A 57 4.98 -3.46 -7.65
C MET A 57 6.00 -2.53 -8.31
N SER A 58 5.89 -2.39 -9.62
CA SER A 58 6.60 -1.37 -10.39
C SER A 58 5.90 -0.02 -10.24
N PHE A 59 6.63 0.99 -9.76
CA PHE A 59 6.11 2.35 -9.67
C PHE A 59 6.62 3.21 -10.82
N PRO A 60 5.88 4.27 -11.20
CA PRO A 60 6.39 5.26 -12.14
C PRO A 60 7.71 5.83 -11.64
N SER A 61 8.76 5.70 -12.44
CA SER A 61 10.08 6.24 -12.09
C SER A 61 10.08 7.75 -12.29
N HIS A 62 10.19 8.50 -11.20
CA HIS A 62 10.45 9.94 -11.20
C HIS A 62 11.80 10.20 -10.51
N PRO A 63 12.57 11.23 -10.92
CA PRO A 63 13.89 11.54 -10.36
C PRO A 63 13.83 12.11 -8.93
N ARG A 64 12.67 12.58 -8.48
CA ARG A 64 12.45 13.03 -7.08
C ARG A 64 12.01 11.86 -6.20
N LEU A 65 11.80 12.07 -4.91
CA LEU A 65 11.09 11.10 -4.08
C LEU A 65 9.59 11.38 -4.18
N ASP A 66 8.78 10.35 -4.41
CA ASP A 66 7.32 10.46 -4.45
C ASP A 66 6.75 9.63 -3.32
N VAL A 67 5.77 10.19 -2.63
CA VAL A 67 5.09 9.52 -1.53
C VAL A 67 3.67 9.25 -1.99
N ALA A 68 3.42 8.01 -2.34
CA ALA A 68 2.10 7.53 -2.69
C ALA A 68 1.38 7.11 -1.40
N ARG A 69 0.41 7.91 -0.96
CA ARG A 69 -0.46 7.60 0.18
C ARG A 69 -1.84 7.18 -0.33
N THR A 70 -2.39 6.13 0.26
CA THR A 70 -3.76 5.69 -0.05
C THR A 70 -4.41 5.20 1.22
N THR A 71 -5.61 5.72 1.50
CA THR A 71 -6.42 5.30 2.63
C THR A 71 -7.64 4.58 2.09
N PHE A 72 -7.84 3.35 2.54
CA PHE A 72 -9.05 2.59 2.32
C PHE A 72 -9.82 2.64 3.63
N SER A 73 -11.04 3.15 3.59
CA SER A 73 -11.89 3.21 4.77
C SER A 73 -13.11 2.36 4.55
N SER A 74 -13.51 1.62 5.58
CA SER A 74 -14.76 0.88 5.57
C SER A 74 -15.93 1.84 5.63
N LYS A 75 -16.70 1.91 4.55
CA LYS A 75 -17.98 2.61 4.51
C LYS A 75 -19.12 1.62 4.67
#